data_AF-F0UND4-F1
#
_entry.id   AF-F0UND4-F1
#
_cell.length_a   1.000
_cell.length_b   1.000
_cell.length_c   1.000
_cell.angle_alpha   90.00
_cell.angle_beta   90.00
_cell.angle_gamma   90.00
#
_symmetry.space_group_name_H-M   'P 1'
#
loop_
_entity.id
_entity.type
_entity.pdbx_description
1 polymer ?
#
loop_
_entity_poly.entity_id
_entity_poly.type
_entity_poly.pdbx_seq_one_letter_code
_entity_poly.pdbx_strand_id
1 'polypeptide(L)'
;MSSTSSSSFVGSGESDFPGRVKLETRRLAGGACWTCSATPVEVCHVFAKGDHQLESLLISRGLLSFDLASMENAIALCPTCHTNFDNTSDPGFFFVPADLEYFIRFEKDDYLRRTQQASIGLQSPRVCPDAMAYQQHQHAHGEVPAQALGGLYQRIFLQSYLPFMPQDQANIPKSWHGHPMAAIRRAILATGTMRLDRYPEQIYLQIRELQKLYSRADPELLRAQPHPDITVAFCQVGEEGVDTTTCIEQPRGMVQAAHGIPVRSPSPSWTIGPNLSVQDILHRYQHLLS
;
A
#
# COMPACT_ATOMS: atom_id res chain seq x y z
N MET A 1 -48.25 -20.15 -31.23
CA MET A 1 -47.43 -18.94 -31.33
C MET A 1 -47.05 -18.54 -29.92
N SER A 2 -45.87 -18.94 -29.47
CA SER A 2 -45.31 -18.61 -28.17
C SER A 2 -44.13 -17.68 -28.42
N SER A 3 -44.19 -16.46 -27.91
CA SER A 3 -43.08 -15.52 -27.96
C SER A 3 -42.47 -15.44 -26.57
N THR A 4 -41.49 -16.30 -26.33
CA THR A 4 -40.52 -16.20 -25.23
C THR A 4 -39.57 -15.05 -25.56
N SER A 5 -39.53 -14.01 -24.73
CA SER A 5 -38.46 -13.01 -24.76
C SER A 5 -37.60 -13.20 -23.52
N SER A 6 -36.50 -13.92 -23.74
CA SER A 6 -35.36 -14.00 -22.85
C SER A 6 -34.68 -12.63 -22.80
N SER A 7 -34.62 -12.00 -21.63
CA SER A 7 -33.61 -10.96 -21.37
C SER A 7 -32.59 -11.53 -20.39
N SER A 8 -31.60 -12.22 -20.93
CA SER A 8 -30.34 -12.48 -20.24
C SER A 8 -29.61 -11.15 -20.09
N PHE A 9 -29.68 -10.56 -18.90
CA PHE A 9 -28.72 -9.54 -18.49
C PHE A 9 -27.37 -10.21 -18.28
N VAL A 10 -26.57 -10.25 -19.35
CA VAL A 10 -25.14 -10.48 -19.26
C VAL A 10 -24.53 -9.16 -18.77
N GLY A 11 -24.47 -8.99 -17.46
CA GLY A 11 -23.72 -7.91 -16.83
C GLY A 11 -22.31 -8.40 -16.55
N SER A 12 -21.34 -8.06 -17.41
CA SER A 12 -19.93 -8.07 -17.03
C SER A 12 -19.74 -7.13 -15.84
N GLY A 13 -19.42 -7.65 -14.66
CA GLY A 13 -19.40 -6.85 -13.42
C GLY A 13 -18.54 -7.47 -12.32
N GLU A 14 -17.24 -7.55 -12.57
CA GLU A 14 -16.23 -8.15 -11.67
C GLU A 14 -15.86 -7.24 -10.47
N SER A 15 -16.79 -6.50 -9.86
CA SER A 15 -16.46 -5.55 -8.78
C SER A 15 -17.49 -5.44 -7.65
N ASP A 16 -18.33 -6.45 -7.44
CA ASP A 16 -19.22 -6.50 -6.29
C ASP A 16 -18.69 -7.46 -5.21
N PHE A 17 -18.99 -7.17 -3.94
CA PHE A 17 -18.53 -8.03 -2.85
C PHE A 17 -19.08 -9.44 -3.02
N PRO A 18 -18.25 -10.49 -2.89
CA PRO A 18 -18.73 -11.86 -2.87
C PRO A 18 -19.82 -12.05 -1.80
N GLY A 19 -20.79 -12.94 -2.05
CA GLY A 19 -21.89 -13.18 -1.12
C GLY A 19 -21.44 -13.52 0.31
N ARG A 20 -20.32 -14.24 0.45
CA ARG A 20 -19.68 -14.56 1.75
C ARG A 20 -19.23 -13.31 2.51
N VAL A 21 -18.63 -12.33 1.82
CA VAL A 21 -18.18 -11.06 2.40
C VAL A 21 -19.40 -10.28 2.86
N LYS A 22 -20.42 -10.18 2.02
CA LYS A 22 -21.67 -9.49 2.38
C LYS A 22 -22.37 -10.13 3.59
N LEU A 23 -22.37 -11.46 3.69
CA LEU A 23 -22.97 -12.17 4.81
C LEU A 23 -22.20 -11.91 6.11
N GLU A 24 -20.88 -12.07 6.07
CA GLU A 24 -20.03 -11.95 7.25
C GLU A 24 -19.95 -10.50 7.75
N THR A 25 -19.84 -9.50 6.87
CA THR A 25 -19.90 -8.08 7.28
C THR A 25 -21.21 -7.73 7.99
N ARG A 26 -22.34 -8.28 7.54
CA ARG A 26 -23.63 -8.08 8.25
C ARG A 26 -23.64 -8.78 9.61
N ARG A 27 -23.06 -9.98 9.71
CA ARG A 27 -22.92 -10.71 10.98
C ARG A 27 -22.09 -9.91 11.98
N LEU A 28 -20.94 -9.38 11.57
CA LEU A 28 -20.05 -8.55 12.39
C LEU A 28 -20.72 -7.25 12.86
N ALA A 29 -21.61 -6.69 12.04
CA ALA A 29 -22.38 -5.49 12.40
C ALA A 29 -23.65 -5.78 13.23
N GLY A 30 -23.93 -7.04 13.59
CA GLY A 30 -25.15 -7.44 14.30
C GLY A 30 -26.43 -7.19 13.49
N GLY A 31 -26.34 -7.14 12.16
CA GLY A 31 -27.46 -6.86 11.27
C GLY A 31 -27.92 -5.39 11.25
N ALA A 32 -27.21 -4.49 11.92
CA ALA A 32 -27.59 -3.08 12.09
C ALA A 32 -26.56 -2.13 11.48
N CYS A 33 -26.99 -0.92 11.13
CA CYS A 33 -26.13 0.09 10.52
C CYS A 33 -24.99 0.45 11.46
N TRP A 34 -23.75 0.36 10.98
CA TRP A 34 -22.59 0.71 11.76
C TRP A 34 -22.63 2.19 12.20
N THR A 35 -23.18 3.09 11.40
CA THR A 35 -23.28 4.51 11.79
C THR A 35 -24.43 4.79 12.74
N CYS A 36 -25.67 4.34 12.45
CA CYS A 36 -26.87 4.79 13.17
C CYS A 36 -27.73 3.69 13.80
N SER A 37 -27.29 2.42 13.73
CA SER A 37 -28.00 1.25 14.25
C SER A 37 -29.36 0.93 13.58
N ALA A 38 -29.75 1.65 12.52
CA ALA A 38 -30.95 1.35 11.75
C ALA A 38 -30.82 0.03 10.96
N THR A 39 -31.96 -0.57 10.64
CA THR A 39 -32.10 -1.75 9.78
C THR A 39 -33.11 -1.46 8.67
N PRO A 40 -33.06 -2.13 7.50
CA PRO A 40 -32.03 -3.10 7.07
C PRO A 40 -30.70 -2.42 6.68
N VAL A 41 -29.68 -3.25 6.41
CA VAL A 41 -28.35 -2.80 5.99
C VAL A 41 -27.89 -3.37 4.66
N GLU A 42 -27.13 -2.56 3.96
CA GLU A 42 -26.36 -2.86 2.76
C GLU A 42 -24.87 -2.90 3.10
N VAL A 43 -24.08 -3.60 2.29
CA VAL A 43 -22.63 -3.69 2.48
C VAL A 43 -21.96 -2.85 1.41
N CYS A 44 -21.22 -1.84 1.84
CA CYS A 44 -20.60 -0.83 1.01
C CYS A 44 -19.07 -0.84 1.17
N HIS A 45 -18.38 -0.31 0.16
CA HIS A 45 -16.92 -0.27 0.11
C HIS A 45 -16.41 0.99 0.80
N VAL A 46 -15.47 0.87 1.74
CA VAL A 46 -14.88 2.01 2.46
C VAL A 46 -13.83 2.74 1.61
N PHE A 47 -13.03 1.99 0.88
CA PHE A 47 -12.22 2.44 -0.24
C PHE A 47 -13.10 2.35 -1.48
N ALA A 48 -13.42 3.49 -2.10
CA ALA A 48 -14.44 3.53 -3.16
C ALA A 48 -14.00 2.71 -4.39
N LYS A 49 -14.96 2.07 -5.06
CA LYS A 49 -14.72 1.40 -6.34
C LYS A 49 -14.13 2.35 -7.40
N GLY A 50 -14.56 3.62 -7.39
CA GLY A 50 -14.00 4.63 -8.29
C GLY A 50 -12.48 4.83 -8.17
N ASP A 51 -11.89 4.45 -7.03
CA ASP A 51 -10.45 4.55 -6.77
C ASP A 51 -9.63 3.35 -7.27
N HIS A 52 -10.23 2.35 -7.93
CA HIS A 52 -9.49 1.21 -8.49
C HIS A 52 -8.32 1.63 -9.39
N GLN A 53 -8.40 2.79 -10.06
CA GLN A 53 -7.30 3.31 -10.88
C GLN A 53 -6.03 3.63 -10.06
N LEU A 54 -6.18 3.90 -8.76
CA LEU A 54 -5.07 4.18 -7.85
C LEU A 54 -4.57 2.91 -7.14
N GLU A 55 -5.26 1.78 -7.27
CA GLU A 55 -4.95 0.54 -6.57
C GLU A 55 -3.50 0.10 -6.84
N SER A 56 -3.10 0.00 -8.11
CA SER A 56 -1.74 -0.39 -8.48
C SER A 56 -0.67 0.56 -7.91
N LEU A 57 -0.98 1.85 -7.86
CA LEU A 57 -0.07 2.88 -7.32
C LEU A 57 0.07 2.78 -5.80
N LEU A 58 -1.02 2.51 -5.09
CA LEU A 58 -1.01 2.36 -3.64
C LEU A 58 -0.35 1.06 -3.21
N ILE A 59 -0.56 -0.03 -3.95
CA ILE A 59 0.14 -1.31 -3.77
C ILE A 59 1.63 -1.11 -4.01
N SER A 60 2.03 -0.46 -5.11
CA SER A 60 3.45 -0.24 -5.42
C SER A 60 4.15 0.65 -4.37
N ARG A 61 3.39 1.46 -3.64
CA ARG A 61 3.88 2.29 -2.52
C ARG A 61 3.79 1.62 -1.15
N GLY A 62 3.33 0.37 -1.07
CA GLY A 62 3.15 -0.36 0.19
C GLY A 62 2.11 0.27 1.13
N LEU A 63 1.15 1.03 0.57
CA LEU A 63 0.05 1.64 1.32
C LEU A 63 -1.18 0.73 1.35
N LEU A 64 -1.37 -0.10 0.32
CA LEU A 64 -2.50 -1.01 0.21
C LEU A 64 -2.00 -2.46 0.20
N SER A 65 -2.48 -3.27 1.15
CA SER A 65 -2.07 -4.66 1.41
C SER A 65 -3.22 -5.66 1.35
N PHE A 66 -4.43 -5.23 1.00
CA PHE A 66 -5.65 -6.05 0.99
C PHE A 66 -6.41 -5.91 -0.33
N ASP A 67 -7.20 -6.93 -0.65
CA ASP A 67 -8.11 -6.94 -1.80
C ASP A 67 -9.32 -6.02 -1.52
N LEU A 68 -9.62 -5.10 -2.43
CA LEU A 68 -10.74 -4.17 -2.30
C LEU A 68 -12.11 -4.86 -2.25
N ALA A 69 -12.22 -6.11 -2.72
CA ALA A 69 -13.40 -6.96 -2.60
C ALA A 69 -13.40 -7.84 -1.33
N SER A 70 -12.46 -7.63 -0.39
CA SER A 70 -12.39 -8.35 0.88
C SER A 70 -13.20 -7.68 2.01
N MET A 71 -13.33 -8.37 3.15
CA MET A 71 -13.98 -7.82 4.33
C MET A 71 -13.25 -6.60 4.91
N GLU A 72 -11.95 -6.47 4.66
CA GLU A 72 -11.15 -5.35 5.16
C GLU A 72 -11.61 -4.00 4.58
N ASN A 73 -12.33 -4.04 3.46
CA ASN A 73 -12.89 -2.88 2.81
C ASN A 73 -14.40 -2.70 3.03
N ALA A 74 -15.03 -3.56 3.84
CA ALA A 74 -16.48 -3.66 3.89
C ALA A 74 -17.06 -3.00 5.15
N ILE A 75 -18.17 -2.28 4.99
CA ILE A 75 -18.94 -1.74 6.13
C ILE A 75 -20.45 -1.86 5.88
N ALA A 76 -21.19 -2.20 6.93
CA ALA A 76 -22.65 -2.35 6.89
C ALA A 76 -23.33 -1.01 7.21
N LEU A 77 -24.06 -0.44 6.25
CA LEU A 77 -24.78 0.83 6.41
C LEU A 77 -26.26 0.68 6.01
N CYS A 78 -27.17 1.42 6.66
CA CYS A 78 -28.54 1.55 6.14
C CYS A 78 -28.54 2.41 4.86
N PRO A 79 -29.57 2.33 4.01
CA PRO A 79 -29.61 3.06 2.72
C PRO A 79 -29.34 4.57 2.85
N THR A 80 -29.87 5.20 3.91
CA THR A 80 -29.66 6.63 4.19
C THR A 80 -28.19 6.95 4.50
N CYS A 81 -27.54 6.17 5.36
CA CYS A 81 -26.12 6.37 5.66
C CYS A 81 -25.27 6.01 4.43
N HIS A 82 -25.57 4.91 3.75
CA HIS A 82 -24.84 4.48 2.55
C HIS A 82 -24.80 5.59 1.49
N THR A 83 -25.94 6.20 1.16
CA THR A 83 -26.00 7.31 0.19
C THR A 83 -25.15 8.51 0.63
N ASN A 84 -25.14 8.83 1.93
CA ASN A 84 -24.35 9.93 2.49
C ASN A 84 -22.86 9.58 2.66
N PHE A 85 -22.49 8.30 2.56
CA PHE A 85 -21.11 7.84 2.63
C PHE A 85 -20.47 7.76 1.24
N ASP A 86 -21.23 7.33 0.24
CA ASP A 86 -20.73 7.02 -1.11
C ASP A 86 -20.55 8.25 -2.00
N ASN A 87 -21.13 9.41 -1.66
CA ASN A 87 -20.85 10.64 -2.38
C ASN A 87 -19.39 11.08 -2.13
N THR A 88 -18.49 10.74 -3.04
CA THR A 88 -17.06 11.04 -2.92
C THR A 88 -16.73 12.52 -3.00
N SER A 89 -17.56 13.32 -3.66
CA SER A 89 -17.33 14.75 -3.89
C SER A 89 -17.83 15.65 -2.77
N ASP A 90 -18.91 15.26 -2.10
CA ASP A 90 -19.49 15.96 -0.94
C ASP A 90 -20.18 14.95 -0.02
N PRO A 91 -19.42 14.10 0.70
CA PRO A 91 -20.00 13.11 1.60
C PRO A 91 -20.79 13.78 2.72
N GLY A 92 -21.91 13.18 3.11
CA GLY A 92 -22.65 13.59 4.31
C GLY A 92 -21.93 13.19 5.60
N PHE A 93 -21.18 12.09 5.58
CA PHE A 93 -20.25 11.73 6.66
C PHE A 93 -19.09 10.86 6.15
N PHE A 94 -18.04 10.81 6.95
CA PHE A 94 -16.99 9.81 6.85
C PHE A 94 -16.56 9.39 8.25
N PHE A 95 -15.59 8.49 8.34
CA PHE A 95 -15.01 8.11 9.62
C PHE A 95 -13.49 7.94 9.47
N VAL A 96 -12.78 8.08 10.59
CA VAL A 96 -11.32 8.02 10.69
C VAL A 96 -10.92 7.21 11.92
N PRO A 97 -9.72 6.61 11.94
CA PRO A 97 -9.17 6.08 13.18
C PRO A 97 -9.23 7.14 14.29
N ALA A 98 -9.67 6.74 15.48
CA ALA A 98 -9.76 7.64 16.63
C ALA A 98 -8.37 8.16 17.06
N ASP A 99 -7.33 7.34 16.94
CA ASP A 99 -5.93 7.74 17.16
C ASP A 99 -5.19 7.88 15.82
N LEU A 100 -5.33 9.04 15.17
CA LEU A 100 -4.57 9.38 13.96
C LEU A 100 -3.06 9.58 14.24
N GLU A 101 -2.70 9.94 15.48
CA GLU A 101 -1.31 10.20 15.86
C GLU A 101 -0.49 8.91 15.85
N TYR A 102 -1.10 7.77 16.19
CA TYR A 102 -0.49 6.45 16.00
C TYR A 102 0.00 6.24 14.56
N PHE A 103 -0.85 6.49 13.57
CA PHE A 103 -0.50 6.31 12.15
C PHE A 103 0.57 7.30 11.69
N ILE A 104 0.52 8.55 12.18
CA ILE A 104 1.52 9.58 11.88
C ILE A 104 2.89 9.17 12.42
N ARG A 105 2.96 8.75 13.69
CA ARG A 105 4.20 8.29 14.32
C ARG A 105 4.74 7.06 13.60
N PHE A 106 3.88 6.08 13.34
CA PHE A 106 4.27 4.85 12.64
C PHE A 106 4.91 5.16 11.27
N GLU A 107 4.30 6.02 10.46
CA GLU A 107 4.82 6.38 9.15
C GLU A 107 6.12 7.22 9.22
N LYS A 108 6.31 8.01 10.29
CA LYS A 108 7.57 8.71 10.53
C LYS A 108 8.69 7.72 10.89
N ASP A 109 8.41 6.78 11.79
CA ASP A 109 9.35 5.76 12.25
C ASP A 109 9.72 4.78 11.11
N ASP A 110 8.72 4.35 10.34
CA ASP A 110 8.93 3.51 9.15
C ASP A 110 9.82 4.19 8.10
N TYR A 111 9.60 5.49 7.86
CA TYR A 111 10.43 6.25 6.94
C TYR A 111 11.89 6.38 7.44
N LEU A 112 12.09 6.62 8.73
CA LEU A 112 13.42 6.66 9.34
C LEU A 112 14.13 5.31 9.20
N ARG A 113 13.44 4.20 9.48
CA ARG A 113 13.94 2.84 9.28
C ARG A 113 14.37 2.61 7.83
N ARG A 114 13.53 2.95 6.86
CA ARG A 114 13.86 2.81 5.43
C ARG A 114 15.03 3.69 5.02
N THR A 115 15.16 4.88 5.59
CA THR A 115 16.28 5.79 5.32
C THR A 115 17.60 5.21 5.83
N GLN A 116 17.61 4.66 7.05
CA GLN A 116 18.78 3.99 7.62
C GLN A 116 19.18 2.78 6.78
N GLN A 117 18.22 1.97 6.33
CA GLN A 117 18.48 0.82 5.46
C GLN A 117 18.99 1.24 4.08
N ALA A 118 18.43 2.29 3.49
CA ALA A 118 18.89 2.82 2.21
C ALA A 118 20.34 3.36 2.30
N SER A 119 20.74 3.88 3.47
CA SER A 119 22.12 4.34 3.74
C SER A 119 23.16 3.21 3.78
N ILE A 120 22.73 1.96 3.95
CA ILE A 120 23.60 0.77 3.85
C ILE A 120 23.35 0.01 2.54
N GLY A 121 22.66 0.63 1.58
CA GLY A 121 22.36 0.05 0.27
C GLY A 121 21.19 -0.96 0.26
N LEU A 122 20.42 -1.06 1.35
CA LEU A 122 19.28 -1.97 1.45
C LEU A 122 17.96 -1.24 1.16
N GLN A 123 17.27 -1.63 0.09
CA GLN A 123 15.90 -1.18 -0.15
C GLN A 123 14.93 -2.01 0.70
N SER A 124 14.16 -1.36 1.56
CA SER A 124 13.13 -2.02 2.34
C SER A 124 11.75 -1.48 2.01
N PRO A 125 10.72 -2.35 1.92
CA PRO A 125 9.37 -1.92 1.61
C PRO A 125 8.79 -1.08 2.75
N ARG A 126 7.87 -0.19 2.39
CA ARG A 126 7.01 0.52 3.35
C ARG A 126 6.11 -0.49 4.05
N VAL A 127 5.90 -0.29 5.35
CA VAL A 127 4.93 -1.04 6.14
C VAL A 127 3.86 -0.08 6.61
N CYS A 128 2.60 -0.53 6.64
CA CYS A 128 1.48 0.22 7.21
C CYS A 128 0.80 -0.63 8.29
N PRO A 129 0.26 -0.04 9.37
CA PRO A 129 -0.53 -0.79 10.33
C PRO A 129 -1.82 -1.33 9.70
N ASP A 130 -2.06 -2.62 9.90
CA ASP A 130 -3.32 -3.27 9.56
C ASP A 130 -4.35 -3.12 10.69
N ALA A 131 -5.53 -3.71 10.50
CA ALA A 131 -6.62 -3.66 11.47
C ALA A 131 -6.25 -4.29 12.83
N MET A 132 -5.45 -5.36 12.80
CA MET A 132 -5.04 -6.10 14.00
C MET A 132 -3.98 -5.32 14.77
N ALA A 133 -2.96 -4.78 14.10
CA ALA A 133 -1.93 -3.94 14.70
C ALA A 133 -2.54 -2.71 15.37
N TYR A 134 -3.52 -2.06 14.73
CA TYR A 134 -4.21 -0.92 15.31
C TYR A 134 -5.06 -1.30 16.53
N GLN A 135 -5.79 -2.43 16.47
CA GLN A 135 -6.53 -2.94 17.61
C GLN A 135 -5.62 -3.30 18.79
N GLN A 136 -4.48 -3.93 18.53
CA GLN A 136 -3.50 -4.31 19.55
C GLN A 136 -2.87 -3.09 20.21
N HIS A 137 -2.54 -2.05 19.43
CA HIS A 137 -2.08 -0.76 19.96
C HIS A 137 -3.09 -0.19 20.95
N GLN A 138 -4.36 -0.10 20.57
CA GLN A 138 -5.40 0.43 21.44
C GLN A 138 -5.67 -0.46 22.66
N HIS A 139 -5.56 -1.78 22.52
CA HIS A 139 -5.68 -2.70 23.63
C HIS A 139 -4.57 -2.48 24.67
N ALA A 140 -3.32 -2.33 24.21
CA ALA A 140 -2.17 -2.06 25.06
C ALA A 140 -2.30 -0.75 25.85
N HIS A 141 -3.06 0.22 25.33
CA HIS A 141 -3.35 1.51 26.00
C HIS A 141 -4.67 1.51 26.78
N GLY A 142 -5.37 0.37 26.88
CA GLY A 142 -6.61 0.23 27.64
C GLY A 142 -7.84 0.86 26.99
N GLU A 143 -7.79 1.18 25.70
CA GLU A 143 -8.89 1.84 24.97
C GLU A 143 -9.93 0.83 24.44
N VAL A 144 -9.47 -0.38 24.09
CA VAL A 144 -10.35 -1.46 23.62
C VAL A 144 -10.09 -2.77 24.36
N PRO A 145 -11.12 -3.61 24.55
CA PRO A 145 -10.92 -4.96 25.07
C PRO A 145 -10.18 -5.84 24.05
N ALA A 146 -9.49 -6.88 24.54
CA ALA A 146 -8.71 -7.81 23.71
C ALA A 146 -9.57 -8.49 22.61
N GLN A 147 -10.84 -8.74 22.92
CA GLN A 147 -11.83 -9.34 22.04
C GLN A 147 -12.60 -8.32 21.16
N ALA A 148 -12.16 -7.07 21.11
CA ALA A 148 -12.76 -6.07 20.23
C ALA A 148 -12.67 -6.52 18.77
N LEU A 149 -13.70 -6.19 18.00
CA LEU A 149 -13.80 -6.52 16.58
C LEU A 149 -12.67 -5.90 15.73
N GLY A 150 -12.17 -4.74 16.16
CA GLY A 150 -11.08 -3.99 15.56
C GLY A 150 -10.85 -2.69 16.32
N GLY A 151 -10.04 -1.79 15.79
CA GLY A 151 -9.78 -0.49 16.41
C GLY A 151 -11.00 0.44 16.42
N LEU A 152 -10.93 1.52 17.19
CA LEU A 152 -11.94 2.56 17.31
C LEU A 152 -11.79 3.60 16.21
N TYR A 153 -12.94 4.01 15.69
CA TYR A 153 -13.05 5.01 14.65
C TYR A 153 -14.04 6.11 15.05
N GLN A 154 -13.62 7.36 14.88
CA GLN A 154 -14.46 8.53 15.06
C GLN A 154 -15.29 8.78 13.81
N ARG A 155 -16.59 9.05 13.99
CA ARG A 155 -17.50 9.47 12.92
C ARG A 155 -17.49 10.98 12.82
N ILE A 156 -17.40 11.51 11.59
CA ILE A 156 -17.39 12.94 11.29
C ILE A 156 -18.56 13.24 10.34
N PHE A 157 -19.54 14.00 10.82
CA PHE A 157 -20.76 14.34 10.09
C PHE A 157 -20.65 15.75 9.47
N LEU A 158 -20.55 15.79 8.15
CA LEU A 158 -20.48 17.04 7.38
C LEU A 158 -21.85 17.61 7.07
N GLN A 159 -22.88 16.76 7.03
CA GLN A 159 -24.27 17.14 6.79
C GLN A 159 -25.19 16.58 7.88
N SER A 160 -26.22 17.34 8.24
CA SER A 160 -27.22 16.96 9.25
C SER A 160 -28.33 16.08 8.66
N TYR A 161 -27.99 14.89 8.14
CA TYR A 161 -28.96 13.97 7.54
C TYR A 161 -29.56 12.95 8.53
N LEU A 162 -29.09 12.95 9.79
CA LEU A 162 -29.62 12.15 10.90
C LEU A 162 -30.13 13.06 12.04
N PRO A 163 -31.23 13.80 11.84
CA PRO A 163 -31.68 14.83 12.79
C PRO A 163 -32.07 14.27 14.17
N PHE A 164 -32.39 12.98 14.26
CA PHE A 164 -32.80 12.33 15.50
C PHE A 164 -31.66 11.59 16.21
N MET A 165 -30.43 11.62 15.68
CA MET A 165 -29.28 11.03 16.35
C MET A 165 -28.78 12.00 17.44
N PRO A 166 -28.78 11.61 18.72
CA PRO A 166 -28.18 12.43 19.77
C PRO A 166 -26.70 12.69 19.50
N GLN A 167 -26.24 13.91 19.74
CA GLN A 167 -24.85 14.30 19.46
C GLN A 167 -23.85 13.48 20.27
N ASP A 168 -24.17 13.15 21.52
CA ASP A 168 -23.34 12.27 22.36
C ASP A 168 -23.20 10.89 21.72
N GLN A 169 -24.28 10.36 21.13
CA GLN A 169 -24.23 9.10 20.40
C GLN A 169 -23.43 9.20 19.11
N ALA A 170 -23.47 10.34 18.40
CA ALA A 170 -22.69 10.58 17.20
C ALA A 170 -21.18 10.66 17.50
N ASN A 171 -20.82 11.22 18.65
CA ASN A 171 -19.44 11.45 19.05
C ASN A 171 -18.72 10.21 19.59
N ILE A 172 -19.44 9.19 20.08
CA ILE A 172 -18.82 7.95 20.59
C ILE A 172 -18.04 7.23 19.47
N PRO A 173 -16.73 6.98 19.61
CA PRO A 173 -16.00 6.16 18.67
C PRO A 173 -16.59 4.74 18.57
N LYS A 174 -16.59 4.15 17.38
CA LYS A 174 -17.10 2.78 17.15
C LYS A 174 -16.00 1.87 16.64
N SER A 175 -16.02 0.61 17.09
CA SER A 175 -15.10 -0.41 16.60
C SER A 175 -15.45 -0.81 15.17
N TRP A 176 -14.45 -0.91 14.29
CA TRP A 176 -14.60 -1.43 12.93
C TRP A 176 -13.44 -2.38 12.59
N HIS A 177 -13.75 -3.48 11.91
CA HIS A 177 -12.82 -4.57 11.62
C HIS A 177 -11.91 -4.30 10.42
N GLY A 178 -12.25 -3.33 9.58
CA GLY A 178 -11.55 -3.15 8.32
C GLY A 178 -10.21 -2.45 8.44
N HIS A 179 -9.46 -2.47 7.35
CA HIS A 179 -8.10 -1.96 7.29
C HIS A 179 -8.07 -0.44 7.43
N PRO A 180 -7.28 0.14 8.35
CA PRO A 180 -7.28 1.58 8.61
C PRO A 180 -7.01 2.45 7.36
N MET A 181 -6.15 1.97 6.44
CA MET A 181 -5.88 2.66 5.18
C MET A 181 -7.15 2.97 4.37
N ALA A 182 -8.16 2.09 4.37
CA ALA A 182 -9.42 2.35 3.66
C ALA A 182 -10.12 3.60 4.23
N ALA A 183 -10.22 3.68 5.56
CA ALA A 183 -10.80 4.82 6.26
C ALA A 183 -9.96 6.09 6.08
N ILE A 184 -8.63 5.99 6.19
CA ILE A 184 -7.72 7.13 6.00
C ILE A 184 -7.81 7.67 4.57
N ARG A 185 -7.82 6.80 3.55
CA ARG A 185 -8.01 7.20 2.15
C ARG A 185 -9.34 7.93 1.95
N ARG A 186 -10.43 7.40 2.50
CA ARG A 186 -11.76 8.03 2.46
C ARG A 186 -11.72 9.41 3.14
N ALA A 187 -11.04 9.53 4.27
CA ALA A 187 -10.91 10.80 4.99
C ALA A 187 -10.11 11.84 4.20
N ILE A 188 -9.01 11.42 3.56
CA ILE A 188 -8.22 12.28 2.66
C ILE A 188 -9.11 12.84 1.55
N LEU A 189 -9.95 12.01 0.92
CA LEU A 189 -10.91 12.47 -0.08
C LEU A 189 -11.90 13.50 0.48
N ALA A 190 -12.45 13.24 1.67
CA ALA A 190 -13.41 14.15 2.30
C ALA A 190 -12.80 15.55 2.55
N THR A 191 -11.48 15.65 2.81
CA THR A 191 -10.82 16.97 2.95
C THR A 191 -10.87 17.85 1.69
N GLY A 192 -11.24 17.30 0.53
CA GLY A 192 -11.45 18.05 -0.71
C GLY A 192 -12.79 18.80 -0.77
N THR A 193 -13.67 18.63 0.21
CA THR A 193 -14.95 19.34 0.29
C THR A 193 -14.78 20.80 0.71
N MET A 194 -15.79 21.62 0.45
CA MET A 194 -15.83 23.02 0.92
C MET A 194 -16.39 23.17 2.35
N ARG A 195 -16.61 22.06 3.08
CA ARG A 195 -17.23 22.03 4.42
C ARG A 195 -16.19 21.96 5.55
N LEU A 196 -15.09 22.71 5.40
CA LEU A 196 -13.96 22.64 6.32
C LEU A 196 -14.32 23.07 7.76
N ASP A 197 -15.35 23.90 7.91
CA ASP A 197 -15.92 24.34 9.19
C ASP A 197 -16.53 23.19 10.02
N ARG A 198 -16.81 22.05 9.38
CA ARG A 198 -17.41 20.87 10.01
C ARG A 198 -16.39 19.90 10.60
N TYR A 199 -15.10 20.15 10.40
CA TYR A 199 -14.02 19.30 10.89
C TYR A 199 -13.55 19.78 12.27
N PRO A 200 -13.33 18.89 13.23
CA PRO A 200 -12.43 19.19 14.33
C PRO A 200 -11.05 19.54 13.76
N GLU A 201 -10.53 20.72 14.09
CA GLU A 201 -9.32 21.28 13.47
C GLU A 201 -8.13 20.31 13.54
N GLN A 202 -7.92 19.69 14.71
CA GLN A 202 -6.85 18.72 14.91
C GLN A 202 -6.95 17.52 13.96
N ILE A 203 -8.17 16.98 13.75
CA ILE A 203 -8.40 15.85 12.86
C ILE A 203 -8.07 16.24 11.42
N TYR A 204 -8.51 17.43 10.98
CA TYR A 204 -8.19 17.93 9.64
C TYR A 204 -6.67 18.00 9.44
N LEU A 205 -5.94 18.63 10.37
CA LEU A 205 -4.48 18.76 10.28
C LEU A 205 -3.77 17.40 10.24
N GLN A 206 -4.22 16.45 11.07
CA GLN A 206 -3.65 15.09 11.08
C GLN A 206 -3.91 14.32 9.79
N ILE A 207 -5.10 14.43 9.19
CA ILE A 207 -5.39 13.82 7.89
C ILE A 207 -4.50 14.42 6.80
N ARG A 208 -4.31 15.74 6.80
CA ARG A 208 -3.44 16.43 5.82
C ARG A 208 -1.97 16.05 6.00
N GLU A 209 -1.51 15.89 7.24
CA GLU A 209 -0.15 15.41 7.52
C GLU A 209 0.02 13.96 7.03
N LEU A 210 -0.93 13.06 7.30
CA LEU A 210 -0.88 11.69 6.76
C LEU A 210 -0.83 11.68 5.23
N GLN A 211 -1.65 12.51 4.57
CA GLN A 211 -1.60 12.62 3.10
C GLN A 211 -0.21 13.03 2.61
N LYS A 212 0.39 14.04 3.25
CA LYS A 212 1.75 14.50 2.92
C LYS A 212 2.77 13.38 3.15
N LEU A 213 2.72 12.70 4.29
CA LEU A 213 3.65 11.64 4.63
C LEU A 213 3.55 10.45 3.66
N TYR A 214 2.34 10.01 3.35
CA TYR A 214 2.09 8.91 2.40
C TYR A 214 2.46 9.25 0.96
N SER A 215 2.47 10.53 0.59
CA SER A 215 2.87 11.00 -0.74
C SER A 215 4.39 11.13 -0.91
N ARG A 216 5.19 10.93 0.15
CA ARG A 216 6.66 11.01 0.06
C ARG A 216 7.21 9.93 -0.86
N ALA A 217 8.24 10.31 -1.62
CA ALA A 217 9.09 9.37 -2.34
C ALA A 217 9.83 8.47 -1.33
N ASP A 218 10.20 7.27 -1.76
CA ASP A 218 11.02 6.40 -0.93
C ASP A 218 12.46 6.94 -0.85
N PRO A 219 13.19 6.67 0.25
CA PRO A 219 14.57 7.10 0.41
C PRO A 219 15.46 6.60 -0.75
N GLU A 220 16.34 7.47 -1.24
CA GLU A 220 17.31 7.10 -2.25
C GLU A 220 18.34 6.13 -1.67
N LEU A 221 18.59 5.03 -2.39
CA LEU A 221 19.69 4.14 -2.06
C LEU A 221 21.00 4.88 -2.25
N LEU A 222 21.90 4.80 -1.26
CA LEU A 222 23.29 5.13 -1.52
C LEU A 222 23.78 4.15 -2.58
N ARG A 223 23.86 4.63 -3.84
CA ARG A 223 24.58 3.91 -4.87
C ARG A 223 25.98 3.70 -4.31
N ALA A 224 26.39 2.45 -4.15
CA ALA A 224 27.79 2.15 -4.03
C ALA A 224 28.47 2.88 -5.19
N GLN A 225 29.23 3.93 -4.87
CA GLN A 225 30.19 4.47 -5.83
C GLN A 225 31.00 3.25 -6.28
N PRO A 226 31.12 2.96 -7.58
CA PRO A 226 32.02 1.91 -8.01
C PRO A 226 33.39 2.28 -7.47
N HIS A 227 33.84 1.57 -6.43
CA HIS A 227 35.14 1.80 -5.85
C HIS A 227 36.16 1.55 -6.96
N PRO A 228 37.06 2.48 -7.28
CA PRO A 228 37.93 2.38 -8.46
C PRO A 228 38.94 1.21 -8.43
N ASP A 229 38.94 0.38 -7.38
CA ASP A 229 39.97 -0.64 -7.14
C ASP A 229 39.43 -2.08 -7.04
N ILE A 230 38.15 -2.33 -7.31
CA ILE A 230 37.69 -3.73 -7.44
C ILE A 230 37.99 -4.22 -8.86
N THR A 231 39.25 -4.55 -9.10
CA THR A 231 39.62 -5.49 -10.15
C THR A 231 39.01 -6.84 -9.78
N VAL A 232 37.85 -7.16 -10.35
CA VAL A 232 37.32 -8.52 -10.31
C VAL A 232 38.25 -9.36 -11.17
N ALA A 233 39.22 -10.03 -10.54
CA ALA A 233 40.05 -11.01 -11.21
C ALA A 233 39.16 -12.19 -11.61
N PHE A 234 38.81 -12.27 -12.89
CA PHE A 234 38.24 -13.49 -13.45
C PHE A 234 39.34 -14.55 -13.48
N CYS A 235 39.36 -15.42 -12.47
CA CYS A 235 40.10 -16.68 -12.57
C CYS A 235 39.43 -17.52 -13.65
N GLN A 236 40.03 -17.59 -14.84
CA GLN A 236 39.71 -18.62 -15.80
C GLN A 236 40.17 -19.95 -15.23
N VAL A 237 39.23 -20.81 -14.86
CA VAL A 237 39.52 -22.19 -14.52
C VAL A 237 39.80 -22.90 -15.85
N GLY A 238 41.09 -23.07 -16.16
CA GLY A 238 41.51 -23.98 -17.21
C GLY A 238 41.18 -25.41 -16.77
N GLU A 239 40.53 -26.17 -17.65
CA GLU A 239 40.46 -27.62 -17.52
C GLU A 239 41.88 -28.17 -17.67
N GLU A 240 42.51 -28.54 -16.54
CA GLU A 240 43.39 -29.71 -16.39
C GLU A 240 44.14 -29.67 -15.03
N GLY A 241 43.97 -30.72 -14.24
CA GLY A 241 44.96 -31.34 -13.34
C GLY A 241 45.73 -30.51 -12.30
N VAL A 242 45.41 -30.75 -11.02
CA VAL A 242 46.30 -30.90 -9.82
C VAL A 242 47.65 -30.14 -9.82
N ASP A 243 47.81 -29.16 -8.91
CA ASP A 243 48.76 -29.30 -7.78
C ASP A 243 48.66 -28.15 -6.74
N THR A 244 48.93 -28.51 -5.50
CA THR A 244 49.00 -27.64 -4.30
C THR A 244 50.23 -26.73 -4.25
N THR A 245 50.15 -25.67 -3.43
CA THR A 245 51.25 -24.76 -2.96
C THR A 245 51.66 -23.72 -4.01
N THR A 246 51.64 -22.40 -3.78
CA THR A 246 52.36 -21.66 -2.75
C THR A 246 51.92 -20.19 -2.79
N CYS A 247 51.55 -19.60 -1.65
CA CYS A 247 51.50 -18.14 -1.51
C CYS A 247 52.93 -17.61 -1.41
N ILE A 248 53.38 -16.81 -2.38
CA ILE A 248 54.58 -15.98 -2.24
C ILE A 248 54.20 -14.55 -2.59
N GLU A 249 54.08 -13.73 -1.55
CA GLU A 249 54.22 -12.28 -1.65
C GLU A 249 55.69 -11.95 -1.95
N GLN A 250 55.95 -11.10 -2.95
CA GLN A 250 57.07 -10.17 -2.89
C GLN A 250 56.74 -8.80 -3.54
N PRO A 251 57.25 -7.69 -2.98
CA PRO A 251 56.91 -6.34 -3.39
C PRO A 251 57.95 -5.70 -4.35
N ARG A 252 57.47 -4.69 -5.10
CA ARG A 252 58.15 -3.56 -5.79
C ARG A 252 59.58 -3.76 -6.35
N GLY A 253 59.70 -3.65 -7.68
CA GLY A 253 60.98 -3.34 -8.36
C GLY A 253 60.86 -3.11 -9.88
N MET A 254 60.73 -1.84 -10.28
CA MET A 254 61.24 -1.15 -11.48
C MET A 254 61.61 -1.88 -12.82
N VAL A 255 61.00 -1.35 -13.90
CA VAL A 255 61.45 -1.18 -15.32
C VAL A 255 61.72 -2.42 -16.20
N GLN A 256 60.92 -2.61 -17.25
CA GLN A 256 61.33 -2.39 -18.66
C GLN A 256 60.21 -2.71 -19.65
N ALA A 257 60.07 -1.83 -20.64
CA ALA A 257 59.17 -1.97 -21.77
C ALA A 257 59.63 -3.13 -22.67
N ALA A 258 58.72 -4.04 -22.99
CA ALA A 258 58.86 -4.96 -24.10
C ALA A 258 57.55 -5.02 -24.89
N HIS A 259 57.72 -5.07 -26.20
CA HIS A 259 56.77 -4.79 -27.27
C HIS A 259 55.46 -5.59 -27.29
N GLY A 260 54.38 -4.88 -27.64
CA GLY A 260 53.47 -5.33 -28.69
C GLY A 260 52.31 -6.23 -28.27
N ILE A 261 51.27 -5.66 -27.65
CA ILE A 261 49.91 -6.26 -27.66
C ILE A 261 48.90 -5.13 -27.89
N PRO A 262 47.99 -5.22 -28.87
CA PRO A 262 47.07 -4.13 -29.19
C PRO A 262 46.07 -3.94 -28.04
N VAL A 263 45.89 -2.68 -27.65
CA VAL A 263 44.80 -2.23 -26.77
C VAL A 263 43.48 -2.53 -27.48
N ARG A 264 42.82 -3.62 -27.09
CA ARG A 264 41.45 -3.91 -27.51
C ARG A 264 40.54 -3.04 -26.66
N SER A 265 39.96 -2.01 -27.27
CA SER A 265 38.87 -1.23 -26.68
C SER A 265 37.80 -2.17 -26.10
N PRO A 266 37.35 -1.99 -24.83
CA PRO A 266 36.32 -2.84 -24.26
C PRO A 266 35.00 -2.53 -24.96
N SER A 267 34.58 -3.44 -25.84
CA SER A 267 33.22 -3.51 -26.35
C SER A 267 32.28 -3.86 -25.18
N PRO A 268 31.14 -3.17 -25.01
CA PRO A 268 30.26 -3.37 -23.86
C PRO A 268 29.35 -4.58 -24.12
N SER A 269 29.90 -5.80 -24.05
CA SER A 269 29.08 -7.01 -24.04
C SER A 269 28.74 -7.35 -22.59
N TRP A 270 27.59 -6.90 -22.13
CA TRP A 270 27.00 -7.38 -20.88
C TRP A 270 26.28 -8.71 -21.16
N THR A 271 26.50 -9.70 -20.29
CA THR A 271 25.81 -11.00 -20.31
C THR A 271 24.68 -10.97 -19.28
N ILE A 272 23.47 -11.35 -19.66
CA ILE A 272 22.32 -11.44 -18.77
C ILE A 272 22.06 -12.93 -18.48
N GLY A 273 22.43 -13.37 -17.27
CA GLY A 273 22.30 -14.76 -16.86
C GLY A 273 23.37 -15.69 -17.48
N PRO A 274 23.32 -17.00 -17.19
CA PRO A 274 24.46 -17.88 -17.39
C PRO A 274 24.88 -18.11 -18.84
N ASN A 275 24.05 -17.81 -19.86
CA ASN A 275 24.36 -18.14 -21.26
C ASN A 275 23.69 -17.23 -22.33
N LEU A 276 23.30 -15.98 -22.03
CA LEU A 276 22.63 -15.12 -23.02
C LEU A 276 23.30 -13.74 -23.16
N SER A 277 23.75 -13.43 -24.38
CA SER A 277 24.31 -12.12 -24.70
C SER A 277 23.20 -11.11 -25.07
N VAL A 278 23.50 -9.82 -24.94
CA VAL A 278 22.59 -8.74 -25.39
C VAL A 278 22.27 -8.86 -26.88
N GLN A 279 23.20 -9.33 -27.71
CA GLN A 279 22.94 -9.55 -29.13
C GLN A 279 21.87 -10.63 -29.36
N ASP A 280 21.86 -11.69 -28.54
CA ASP A 280 20.87 -12.77 -28.63
C ASP A 280 19.47 -12.27 -28.29
N ILE A 281 19.36 -11.36 -27.32
CA ILE A 281 18.09 -10.75 -26.91
C ILE A 281 17.59 -9.81 -28.02
N LEU A 282 18.44 -8.91 -28.52
CA LEU A 282 18.05 -7.97 -29.57
C LEU A 282 17.57 -8.70 -30.83
N HIS A 283 18.26 -9.78 -31.23
CA HIS A 283 17.82 -10.63 -32.33
C HIS A 283 16.47 -11.33 -32.03
N ARG A 284 16.26 -11.78 -30.79
CA ARG A 284 15.03 -12.45 -30.37
C ARG A 284 13.81 -11.55 -30.41
N TYR A 285 13.94 -10.25 -30.16
CA TYR A 285 12.82 -9.31 -30.09
C TYR A 285 12.71 -8.36 -31.30
N GLN A 286 13.61 -8.46 -32.27
CA GLN A 286 13.62 -7.66 -33.51
C GLN A 286 12.28 -7.67 -34.26
N HIS A 287 11.56 -8.80 -34.25
CA HIS A 287 10.30 -8.97 -34.98
C HIS A 287 9.07 -8.35 -34.29
N LEU A 288 9.24 -7.83 -33.06
CA LEU A 288 8.17 -7.14 -32.31
C LEU A 288 8.27 -5.61 -32.42
N LEU A 289 9.28 -5.09 -33.13
CA LEU A 289 9.54 -3.67 -33.34
C LEU A 289 9.24 -3.21 -34.78
N SER A 290 8.58 -4.05 -35.58
CA SER A 290 8.11 -3.76 -36.94
C SER A 290 6.60 -3.74 -37.03
#